data_AF-A0A316FD77-F1
#
_entry.id   AF-A0A316FD77-F1
#
_cell.length_a   1.000
_cell.length_b   1.000
_cell.length_c   1.000
_cell.angle_alpha   90.00
_cell.angle_beta   90.00
_cell.angle_gamma   90.00
#
_symmetry.space_group_name_H-M   'P 1'
#
loop_
_entity.id
_entity.type
_entity.pdbx_description
1 polymer ?
#
loop_
_entity_poly.entity_id
_entity_poly.type
_entity_poly.pdbx_seq_one_letter_code
_entity_poly.pdbx_strand_id
1 'polypeptide(L)' 'MIKFTFKKPPTLSLYCYSIGFIIITLTMLHQFAQWQLLTVVINQQLFMIGAIIVAVGSLFNWLLPLWKQHLSNKQR' A
#
# COMPACT_ATOMS: atom_id res chain seq x y z
N MET A 1 -12.80 -20.39 -11.60
CA MET A 1 -11.45 -20.60 -11.04
C MET A 1 -10.64 -19.33 -11.27
N ILE A 2 -10.47 -18.50 -10.23
CA ILE A 2 -9.71 -17.24 -10.33
C ILE A 2 -8.24 -17.63 -10.52
N LYS A 3 -7.73 -17.53 -11.75
CA LYS A 3 -6.31 -17.73 -12.03
C LYS A 3 -5.55 -16.60 -11.34
N PHE A 4 -5.05 -16.85 -10.12
CA PHE A 4 -3.99 -16.07 -9.48
C PHE A 4 -2.72 -16.22 -10.31
N THR A 5 -2.70 -15.59 -11.48
CA THR A 5 -1.47 -15.43 -12.23
C THR A 5 -0.71 -14.39 -11.43
N PHE A 6 0.39 -14.78 -10.78
CA PHE A 6 1.36 -13.89 -10.15
C PHE A 6 2.00 -12.98 -11.22
N LYS A 7 1.18 -12.16 -11.88
CA LYS A 7 1.63 -11.11 -12.79
C LYS A 7 2.24 -10.03 -11.93
N LYS A 8 3.40 -9.52 -12.39
CA LYS A 8 4.11 -8.41 -11.77
C LYS A 8 3.11 -7.34 -11.36
N PRO A 9 3.11 -6.90 -10.08
CA PRO A 9 2.15 -5.91 -9.60
C PRO A 9 2.24 -4.65 -10.47
N PRO A 10 1.11 -3.97 -10.72
CA PRO A 10 1.12 -2.74 -11.49
C PRO A 10 2.04 -1.72 -10.82
N THR A 11 2.75 -0.93 -11.63
CA THR A 11 3.73 0.04 -11.16
C THR A 11 3.16 1.01 -10.12
N LEU A 12 1.88 1.36 -10.25
CA LEU A 12 1.18 2.23 -9.30
C LEU A 12 1.10 1.62 -7.90
N SER A 13 0.78 0.33 -7.79
CA SER A 13 0.75 -0.39 -6.51
C SER A 13 2.13 -0.50 -5.88
N LEU A 14 3.17 -0.70 -6.70
CA LEU A 14 4.55 -0.72 -6.22
C LEU A 14 4.95 0.62 -5.58
N TYR A 15 4.59 1.74 -6.20
CA TYR A 15 4.86 3.06 -5.61
C TYR A 15 4.14 3.23 -4.26
N CYS A 16 2.87 2.86 -4.17
CA CYS A 16 2.12 2.92 -2.91
C CYS A 16 2.78 2.05 -1.83
N TYR A 17 3.20 0.83 -2.15
CA TYR A 17 3.87 -0.05 -1.20
C TYR A 17 5.20 0.53 -0.72
N SER A 18 6.03 1.05 -1.64
CA SER A 18 7.31 1.65 -1.28
C SER A 18 7.13 2.89 -0.39
N ILE A 19 6.20 3.78 -0.73
CA ILE A 19 5.94 5.00 0.05
C ILE A 19 5.40 4.64 1.44
N GLY A 20 4.39 3.76 1.51
CA GLY A 20 3.80 3.34 2.77
C GLY A 20 4.81 2.61 3.67
N PHE A 21 5.67 1.77 3.08
CA PHE A 21 6.73 1.08 3.80
C PHE A 21 7.78 2.04 4.38
N ILE A 22 8.19 3.07 3.63
CA ILE A 22 9.12 4.09 4.10
C ILE A 22 8.52 4.84 5.29
N ILE A 23 7.25 5.27 5.18
CA ILE A 23 6.55 5.99 6.27
C ILE A 23 6.47 5.12 7.53
N ILE A 24 6.06 3.87 7.40
CA ILE A 24 5.96 2.92 8.53
C ILE A 24 7.33 2.68 9.16
N THR A 25 8.38 2.49 8.35
CA THR A 25 9.73 2.21 8.86
C THR A 25 10.28 3.42 9.61
N LEU A 26 10.15 4.62 9.04
CA LEU A 26 10.60 5.86 9.69
C LEU A 26 9.85 6.15 10.99
N THR A 27 8.53 5.93 11.01
CA THR A 27 7.71 6.13 12.21
C THR A 27 8.06 5.13 13.31
N MET A 28 8.28 3.85 12.97
CA MET A 28 8.72 2.84 13.94
C MET A 28 10.13 3.14 14.47
N LEU A 29 11.05 3.58 13.62
CA LEU A 29 12.41 3.94 14.04
C LEU A 29 12.40 5.18 14.95
N HIS A 30 11.61 6.19 14.61
CA HIS A 30 11.43 7.39 15.42
C HIS A 30 10.81 7.07 16.79
N GLN A 31 9.79 6.21 16.81
CA GLN A 31 9.15 5.73 18.04
C GLN A 31 10.12 4.95 18.93
N PHE A 32 11.00 4.15 18.34
CA PHE A 32 12.00 3.39 19.09
C PHE A 32 13.07 4.31 19.71
N ALA A 33 13.45 5.37 19.00
CA ALA A 33 14.43 6.35 19.47
C ALA A 33 13.88 7.30 20.55
N GLN A 34 12.58 7.62 20.51
CA GLN A 34 11.95 8.58 21.43
C GLN A 34 10.76 7.96 22.17
N TRP A 35 11.01 7.49 23.39
CA TRP A 35 10.00 6.95 24.30
C TRP A 35 9.25 8.07 25.04
N GLN A 36 8.49 8.89 24.30
CA GLN A 36 7.65 9.94 24.85
C GLN A 36 6.17 9.73 24.50
N LEU A 37 5.29 9.95 25.47
CA LEU A 37 3.86 9.61 25.38
C LEU A 37 3.11 10.42 24.30
N LEU A 38 3.43 11.71 24.15
CA LEU A 38 2.86 12.57 23.10
C LEU A 38 3.33 12.13 21.69
N THR A 39 4.60 11.76 21.58
CA THR A 39 5.23 11.29 20.35
C THR A 39 4.61 9.96 19.89
N VAL A 40 4.15 9.12 20.82
CA VAL A 40 3.43 7.86 20.52
C VAL A 40 2.15 8.12 19.73
N VAL A 41 1.34 9.10 20.13
CA VAL A 41 0.05 9.38 19.46
C VAL A 41 0.27 9.88 18.04
N ILE A 42 1.23 10.80 17.86
CA ILE A 42 1.59 11.32 16.53
C ILE A 42 2.17 10.21 15.65
N ASN A 43 3.09 9.40 16.19
CA ASN A 43 3.68 8.28 15.45
C ASN A 43 2.62 7.22 15.08
N GLN A 44 1.62 6.97 15.92
CA GLN A 44 0.49 6.10 15.58
C GLN A 44 -0.35 6.65 14.42
N GLN A 45 -0.61 7.96 14.39
CA GLN A 45 -1.33 8.59 13.29
C GLN A 45 -0.55 8.49 11.97
N LEU A 46 0.75 8.77 11.99
CA LEU A 46 1.60 8.63 10.81
C LEU A 46 1.71 7.18 10.35
N PHE A 47 1.79 6.22 11.28
CA PHE A 47 1.75 4.80 10.95
C PHE A 47 0.43 4.41 10.27
N MET A 48 -0.71 4.88 10.78
CA MET A 48 -2.02 4.65 10.15
C MET A 48 -2.07 5.21 8.73
N ILE A 49 -1.52 6.41 8.49
CA ILE A 49 -1.40 6.98 7.14
C ILE A 49 -0.57 6.07 6.23
N GLY A 50 0.59 5.61 6.70
CA GLY A 50 1.41 4.64 5.96
C GLY A 50 0.65 3.36 5.62
N ALA A 51 -0.09 2.81 6.58
CA ALA A 51 -0.91 1.61 6.39
C ALA A 51 -2.04 1.83 5.37
N ILE A 52 -2.71 2.99 5.40
CA ILE A 52 -3.74 3.36 4.41
C ILE A 52 -3.13 3.43 3.00
N ILE A 53 -1.94 4.01 2.85
CA ILE A 53 -1.26 4.08 1.55
C ILE A 53 -0.98 2.66 1.01
N VAL A 54 -0.52 1.73 1.86
CA VAL A 54 -0.32 0.32 1.48
C VAL A 54 -1.65 -0.35 1.11
N ALA A 55 -2.72 -0.10 1.86
CA ALA A 55 -4.04 -0.64 1.58
C ALA A 55 -4.58 -0.15 0.22
N VAL A 56 -4.39 1.14 -0.09
CA VAL A 56 -4.71 1.71 -1.41
C VAL A 56 -3.89 1.06 -2.52
N GLY A 57 -2.59 0.83 -2.29
CA GLY A 57 -1.75 0.06 -3.21
C GLY A 57 -2.29 -1.36 -3.48
N SER A 58 -2.82 -2.00 -2.44
CA SER A 58 -3.43 -3.34 -2.51
C SER A 58 -4.73 -3.33 -3.32
N LEU A 59 -5.57 -2.30 -3.14
CA LEU A 59 -6.75 -2.08 -3.96
C LEU A 59 -6.39 -1.89 -5.42
N PHE A 60 -5.40 -1.06 -5.75
CA PHE A 60 -4.94 -0.89 -7.13
C PHE A 60 -4.39 -2.20 -7.72
N ASN A 61 -3.72 -3.01 -6.91
CA ASN A 61 -3.15 -4.29 -7.36
C ASN A 61 -4.27 -5.26 -7.76
N TRP A 62 -5.41 -5.19 -7.08
CA TRP A 62 -6.57 -6.01 -7.37
C TRP A 62 -7.45 -5.43 -8.50
N LEU A 63 -7.70 -4.13 -8.50
CA LEU A 63 -8.66 -3.48 -9.38
C LEU A 63 -8.13 -3.27 -10.81
N LEU A 64 -6.85 -2.87 -10.96
CA LEU A 64 -6.28 -2.55 -12.28
C LEU A 64 -6.24 -3.76 -13.24
N PRO A 65 -5.87 -4.99 -12.80
CA PRO A 65 -5.95 -6.16 -13.66
C PRO A 65 -7.37 -6.50 -14.09
N LEU A 66 -8.35 -6.39 -13.18
CA LEU A 66 -9.76 -6.66 -13.47
C LEU A 66 -10.31 -5.67 -14.49
N TRP A 67 -10.00 -4.39 -14.34
CA TRP A 67 -10.39 -3.35 -15.29
C TRP A 67 -9.80 -3.60 -16.69
N LYS A 68 -8.52 -3.96 -16.77
CA LYS A 68 -7.87 -4.32 -18.05
C LYS A 68 -8.50 -5.55 -18.70
N GLN A 69 -8.85 -6.58 -17.92
CA GLN A 69 -9.54 -7.76 -18.44
C GLN A 69 -10.93 -7.42 -19.00
N HIS A 70 -11.70 -6.61 -18.29
CA HIS A 70 -13.03 -6.20 -18.72
C HIS A 70 -12.99 -5.39 -20.03
N LEU A 71 -12.05 -4.45 -20.16
CA LEU A 71 -11.86 -3.70 -21.41
C LEU A 71 -11.44 -4.61 -22.58
N SER A 72 -10.54 -5.57 -22.34
CA SER A 72 -10.10 -6.51 -23.39
C SER A 72 -11.20 -7.45 -23.86
N ASN A 73 -12.12 -7.88 -22.98
CA ASN A 73 -13.25 -8.73 -23.37
C ASN A 73 -14.34 -7.97 -24.13
N LYS A 74 -14.45 -6.64 -23.94
CA LYS A 74 -15.43 -5.81 -24.66
C LYS A 74 -15.04 -5.51 -26.12
N GLN A 75 -13.78 -5.76 -26.48
CA GLN A 75 -13.24 -5.56 -27.84
C GLN A 75 -13.24 -6.83 -28.71
N ARG A 76 -13.68 -7.97 -28.17
CA ARG A 76 -13.98 -9.20 -28.92
C ARG A 76 -15.48 -9.36 -29.06
#